data_AF-A0A7C2LMY4-F1
#
_entry.id   AF-A0A7C2LMY4-F1
#
_cell.length_a   1.000
_cell.length_b   1.000
_cell.length_c   1.000
_cell.angle_alpha   90.00
_cell.angle_beta   90.00
_cell.angle_gamma   90.00
#
_symmetry.space_group_name_H-M   'P 1'
#
loop_
_entity.id
_entity.type
_entity.pdbx_description
1 polymer ?
#
loop_
_entity_poly.entity_id
_entity_poly.type
_entity_poly.pdbx_seq_one_letter_code
_entity_poly.pdbx_strand_id
1 'polypeptide(L)'
;MIKLIRVIHRWVGFIFSVFFMITAITGFILVFRKNIPSDFEDFVYNIHTYEILGVLKYFALVVALALFGLSISGIIMFIDLQFKKIKKTQKEE
;
A
#
# COMPACT_ATOMS: atom_id res chain seq x y z
N MET A 1 19.49 -10.64 -6.07
CA MET A 1 18.43 -10.39 -5.07
C MET A 1 17.57 -9.17 -5.40
N ILE A 2 18.12 -7.95 -5.54
CA ILE A 2 17.36 -6.72 -5.85
C ILE A 2 16.50 -6.81 -7.12
N LYS A 3 16.96 -7.49 -8.18
CA LYS A 3 16.16 -7.72 -9.41
C LYS A 3 14.85 -8.47 -9.12
N LEU A 4 14.90 -9.50 -8.28
CA LEU A 4 13.72 -10.29 -7.89
C LEU A 4 12.77 -9.46 -7.02
N ILE A 5 13.30 -8.71 -6.04
CA ILE A 5 12.51 -7.79 -5.20
C ILE A 5 11.75 -6.78 -6.07
N ARG A 6 12.41 -6.24 -7.11
CA ARG A 6 11.78 -5.30 -8.04
C ARG A 6 10.63 -5.93 -8.84
N VAL A 7 10.81 -7.17 -9.30
CA VAL A 7 9.74 -7.89 -10.03
C VAL A 7 8.56 -8.17 -9.11
N ILE A 8 8.81 -8.69 -7.90
CA ILE A 8 7.76 -8.97 -6.91
C ILE A 8 7.04 -7.68 -6.51
N HIS A 9 7.77 -6.62 -6.16
CA HIS A 9 7.18 -5.33 -5.78
C HIS A 9 6.28 -4.77 -6.88
N ARG A 10 6.72 -4.85 -8.15
CA ARG A 10 5.92 -4.35 -9.28
C ARG A 10 4.63 -5.14 -9.45
N TRP A 11 4.68 -6.47 -9.40
CA TRP A 11 3.49 -7.30 -9.60
C TRP A 11 2.52 -7.25 -8.43
N VAL A 12 3.03 -7.37 -7.19
CA VAL A 12 2.20 -7.25 -5.98
C VAL A 12 1.61 -5.85 -5.88
N GLY A 13 2.41 -4.81 -6.14
CA GLY A 13 1.93 -3.43 -6.16
C GLY A 13 0.85 -3.20 -7.20
N PHE A 14 1.01 -3.74 -8.41
CA PHE A 14 0.00 -3.61 -9.46
C PHE A 14 -1.31 -4.30 -9.10
N ILE A 15 -1.26 -5.56 -8.65
CA ILE A 15 -2.44 -6.35 -8.28
C ILE A 15 -3.21 -5.72 -7.12
N PHE A 16 -2.49 -5.25 -6.09
CA PHE A 16 -3.11 -4.70 -4.89
C PHE A 16 -3.39 -3.19 -4.96
N SER A 17 -2.98 -2.49 -6.02
CA SER A 17 -3.09 -1.03 -6.14
C SER A 17 -4.51 -0.51 -5.96
N VAL A 18 -5.50 -1.17 -6.56
CA VAL A 18 -6.91 -0.80 -6.48
C VAL A 18 -7.41 -0.93 -5.04
N PHE A 19 -7.05 -2.03 -4.37
CA PHE A 19 -7.41 -2.28 -2.98
C PHE A 19 -6.80 -1.23 -2.04
N PHE A 20 -5.52 -0.90 -2.22
CA PHE A 20 -4.86 0.16 -1.44
C PHE A 20 -5.46 1.54 -1.69
N MET A 21 -5.85 1.84 -2.94
CA MET A 21 -6.48 3.12 -3.27
C MET A 21 -7.83 3.26 -2.54
N ILE A 22 -8.65 2.21 -2.57
CA ILE A 22 -9.93 2.19 -1.86
C ILE A 22 -9.70 2.35 -0.36
N THR A 23 -8.78 1.60 0.23
CA THR A 23 -8.44 1.69 1.67
C THR A 23 -7.90 3.06 2.04
N ALA A 24 -7.08 3.67 1.19
CA ALA A 24 -6.52 5.00 1.44
C ALA A 24 -7.61 6.07 1.43
N ILE A 25 -8.50 6.06 0.42
CA ILE A 25 -9.60 7.03 0.30
C ILE A 25 -10.59 6.86 1.46
N THR A 26 -11.05 5.63 1.70
CA THR A 26 -12.00 5.35 2.78
C THR A 26 -11.39 5.60 4.15
N GLY A 27 -10.13 5.23 4.36
CA GLY A 27 -9.40 5.49 5.60
C GLY A 27 -9.25 6.99 5.86
N PHE A 28 -8.97 7.77 4.82
CA PHE A 28 -8.92 9.23 4.91
C PHE A 28 -10.29 9.83 5.28
N ILE A 29 -11.38 9.34 4.68
CA ILE A 29 -12.75 9.78 5.02
C ILE A 29 -13.07 9.45 6.48
N LEU A 30 -12.71 8.26 6.96
CA LEU A 30 -12.96 7.82 8.34
C LEU A 30 -12.21 8.65 9.39
N VAL A 31 -11.15 9.38 9.03
CA VAL A 31 -10.52 10.37 9.95
C VAL A 31 -11.54 11.43 10.39
N PHE A 32 -12.49 11.78 9.51
CA PHE A 32 -13.52 12.78 9.77
C PHE A 32 -14.86 12.18 10.20
N ARG A 33 -14.87 10.92 10.68
CA ARG A 33 -16.11 10.17 11.00
C ARG A 33 -17.10 10.93 11.89
N LYS A 34 -16.61 11.77 12.81
CA LYS A 34 -17.46 12.58 13.71
C LYS A 34 -18.32 13.63 12.98
N ASN A 35 -17.95 14.01 11.76
CA ASN A 35 -18.60 15.07 10.99
C ASN A 35 -19.48 14.53 9.85
N ILE A 36 -19.61 13.22 9.70
CA ILE A 36 -20.42 12.59 8.64
C ILE A 36 -21.64 11.89 9.25
N PRO A 37 -22.74 11.71 8.49
CA PRO A 37 -23.90 10.95 8.93
C PRO A 37 -23.53 9.50 9.29
N SER A 38 -24.17 8.93 10.31
CA SER A 38 -23.92 7.55 10.78
C SER A 38 -24.07 6.50 9.69
N ASP A 39 -25.11 6.61 8.85
CA ASP A 39 -25.35 5.66 7.77
C ASP A 39 -24.22 5.67 6.72
N PHE A 40 -23.63 6.84 6.50
CA PHE A 40 -22.49 7.00 5.61
C PHE A 40 -21.19 6.53 6.27
N GLU A 41 -21.02 6.76 7.57
CA GLU A 41 -19.90 6.21 8.35
C GLU A 41 -19.87 4.68 8.25
N ASP A 42 -20.99 4.01 8.51
CA ASP A 42 -21.11 2.55 8.46
C ASP A 42 -20.82 2.01 7.06
N PHE A 43 -21.34 2.67 6.02
CA PHE A 43 -21.06 2.31 4.64
C PHE A 43 -19.56 2.40 4.30
N VAL A 44 -18.90 3.51 4.66
CA VAL A 44 -17.47 3.72 4.43
C VAL A 44 -16.64 2.73 5.24
N TYR A 45 -17.03 2.46 6.49
CA TYR A 45 -16.40 1.47 7.35
C TYR A 45 -16.42 0.08 6.71
N ASN A 46 -17.59 -0.37 6.24
CA ASN A 46 -17.76 -1.68 5.60
C ASN A 46 -16.98 -1.83 4.29
N ILE A 47 -16.77 -0.74 3.54
CA ILE A 47 -15.88 -0.73 2.37
C ILE A 47 -14.43 -0.80 2.80
N HIS A 48 -14.04 -0.02 3.82
CA HIS A 48 -12.66 0.05 4.31
C HIS A 48 -12.16 -1.30 4.86
N THR A 49 -13.03 -2.01 5.56
CA THR A 49 -12.77 -3.35 6.12
C THR A 49 -12.95 -4.48 5.09
N TYR A 50 -13.46 -4.16 3.90
CA TYR A 50 -13.86 -5.11 2.84
C TYR A 50 -15.00 -6.06 3.24
N GLU A 51 -15.74 -5.74 4.29
CA GLU A 51 -16.86 -6.54 4.79
C GLU A 51 -18.04 -6.55 3.81
N ILE A 52 -18.21 -5.49 3.03
CA ILE A 52 -19.26 -5.37 2.00
C ILE A 52 -19.17 -6.43 0.89
N LEU A 53 -17.97 -6.96 0.63
CA LEU A 53 -17.74 -7.97 -0.39
C LEU A 53 -17.95 -9.40 0.16
N GLY A 54 -18.37 -9.54 1.43
CA GLY A 54 -18.53 -10.84 2.10
C GLY A 54 -17.22 -11.63 2.22
N VAL A 55 -16.09 -10.96 2.03
CA VAL A 55 -14.76 -11.61 2.01
C VAL A 55 -14.36 -11.97 3.43
N LEU A 56 -13.68 -13.10 3.57
CA LEU A 56 -13.11 -13.60 4.82
C LEU A 56 -12.45 -12.47 5.61
N LYS A 57 -12.68 -12.44 6.93
CA LYS A 57 -12.04 -11.58 7.95
C LYS A 57 -10.50 -11.43 7.79
N TYR A 58 -9.88 -12.36 7.07
CA TYR A 58 -8.45 -12.42 6.78
C TYR A 58 -8.02 -11.63 5.53
N PHE A 59 -8.93 -11.17 4.68
CA PHE A 59 -8.56 -10.43 3.45
C PHE A 59 -7.92 -9.08 3.76
N ALA A 60 -8.48 -8.32 4.70
CA ALA A 60 -7.87 -7.09 5.19
C ALA A 60 -6.46 -7.32 5.73
N LEU A 61 -6.21 -8.47 6.38
CA LEU A 61 -4.88 -8.85 6.84
C LEU A 61 -3.92 -9.12 5.67
N VAL A 62 -4.37 -9.80 4.61
CA VAL A 62 -3.56 -10.01 3.40
C VAL A 62 -3.21 -8.68 2.74
N VAL A 63 -4.17 -7.76 2.61
CA VAL A 63 -3.95 -6.41 2.08
C VAL A 63 -2.95 -5.66 2.96
N ALA A 64 -3.10 -5.70 4.28
CA ALA A 64 -2.18 -5.05 5.21
C ALA A 64 -0.74 -5.59 5.10
N LEU A 65 -0.57 -6.91 5.03
CA LEU A 65 0.75 -7.53 4.85
C LEU A 65 1.36 -7.18 3.49
N ALA A 66 0.56 -7.16 2.43
CA ALA A 66 1.00 -6.76 1.10
C ALA A 66 1.48 -5.29 1.11
N LEU A 67 0.72 -4.38 1.72
CA LEU A 67 1.09 -2.97 1.84
C LEU A 67 2.37 -2.78 2.66
N PHE A 68 2.52 -3.53 3.75
CA PHE A 68 3.70 -3.50 4.59
C PHE A 68 4.95 -3.99 3.84
N GLY A 69 4.84 -5.13 3.14
CA GLY A 69 5.92 -5.67 2.33
C GLY A 69 6.30 -4.75 1.17
N LEU A 70 5.32 -4.10 0.52
CA LEU A 70 5.56 -3.11 -0.53
C LEU A 70 6.25 -1.86 0.00
N SER A 71 5.85 -1.37 1.18
CA SER A 71 6.50 -0.24 1.83
C SER A 71 7.98 -0.52 2.12
N ILE A 72 8.29 -1.67 2.74
CA ILE A 72 9.67 -2.05 3.05
C ILE A 72 10.50 -2.23 1.78
N SER A 73 9.99 -3.00 0.81
CA SER A 73 10.71 -3.25 -0.43
C SER A 73 10.91 -1.98 -1.27
N GLY A 74 9.94 -1.06 -1.26
CA GLY A 74 10.05 0.25 -1.90
C GLY A 74 11.18 1.10 -1.31
N ILE A 75 11.26 1.19 0.02
CA ILE A 75 12.33 1.92 0.72
C ILE A 75 13.70 1.32 0.41
N ILE A 76 13.83 -0.01 0.50
CA ILE A 76 15.09 -0.71 0.20
C ILE A 76 15.55 -0.43 -1.23
N MET A 77 14.64 -0.50 -2.21
CA MET A 77 14.96 -0.21 -3.60
C MET A 77 15.33 1.25 -3.83
N PHE A 78 14.65 2.19 -3.18
CA PHE A 78 14.97 3.61 -3.28
C PHE A 78 16.38 3.90 -2.75
N ILE A 79 16.72 3.36 -1.58
CA ILE A 79 18.03 3.50 -0.97
C ILE A 79 19.13 2.91 -1.88
N ASP A 80 18.92 1.70 -2.42
CA ASP A 80 19.86 1.08 -3.36
C ASP A 80 20.09 1.92 -4.63
N LEU A 81 19.03 2.55 -5.16
CA LEU A 81 19.13 3.46 -6.29
C LEU A 81 19.96 4.71 -5.96
N GLN A 82 19.75 5.33 -4.79
CA GLN A 82 20.52 6.50 -4.37
C GLN A 82 22.01 6.17 -4.19
N PHE A 83 22.34 5.07 -3.53
CA PHE A 83 23.73 4.65 -3.35
C PHE A 83 24.45 4.37 -4.67
N LYS A 84 23.75 3.78 -5.65
CA LYS A 84 24.32 3.55 -6.99
C LYS A 84 24.55 4.86 -7.74
N LYS A 85 23.67 5.83 -7.59
CA LYS A 85 23.82 7.17 -8.20
C LYS A 85 25.06 7.88 -7.66
N ILE A 86 25.24 7.91 -6.33
CA ILE A 86 26.41 8.54 -5.68
C ILE A 86 27.72 7.89 -6.14
N LYS A 87 27.80 6.55 -6.14
CA LYS A 87 29.01 5.83 -6.58
C LYS A 87 29.37 6.07 -8.04
N LYS A 88 28.39 6.39 -8.89
CA LYS A 88 28.62 6.68 -10.30
C LYS A 88 29.23 8.08 -10.47
N THR A 89 28.69 9.09 -9.79
CA THR A 89 29.22 10.46 -9.80
C THR A 89 30.68 10.52 -9.34
N GLN A 90 31.02 9.81 -8.26
CA GLN A 90 32.40 9.74 -7.73
C GLN A 90 33.41 9.03 -8.64
N LYS A 91 32.96 8.34 -9.71
CA LYS A 91 33.85 7.73 -10.72
C LYS A 91 34.04 8.59 -11.97
N GLU A 92 33.20 9.60 -12.13
CA GLU A 92 33.20 10.53 -13.27
C GLU A 92 33.94 11.84 -12.93
N GLU A 93 34.23 12.07 -11.64
CA GLU A 93 35.14 13.09 -11.09
C GLU A 93 36.57 12.54 -10.93
#